data_AF-A0A2M9WLS0-F1
#
_entry.id   AF-A0A2M9WLS0-F1
#
_cell.length_a   1.000
_cell.length_b   1.000
_cell.length_c   1.000
_cell.angle_alpha   90.00
_cell.angle_beta   90.00
_cell.angle_gamma   90.00
#
_symmetry.space_group_name_H-M   'P 1'
#
loop_
_entity.id
_entity.type
_entity.pdbx_description
1 polymer ?
#
loop_
_entity_poly.entity_id
_entity_poly.type
_entity_poly.pdbx_seq_one_letter_code
_entity_poly.pdbx_strand_id
1 'polypeptide(L)'
;MSTKTSHKLINILTIVTTIILVLLSIYWYRLGIFTSQEKMKAYLANKQIIGPLIFTLIQIIQVVIPIIPGGVSLLGGVIFFGPIWGFIYNYVGICLGSIILFFLARHYGRPFILHLVSEKTYEKYMKWTANQKKFNWFFALCIICLLYTS
;
A
#
# COMPACT_ATOMS: atom_id res chain seq x y z
N MET A 1 -17.62 -12.40 -17.32
CA MET A 1 -16.42 -12.02 -18.09
C MET A 1 -15.46 -13.21 -18.12
N SER A 2 -14.95 -13.58 -19.31
CA SER A 2 -14.08 -14.74 -19.50
C SER A 2 -12.76 -14.58 -18.73
N THR A 3 -12.36 -15.61 -17.99
CA THR A 3 -11.22 -15.64 -17.06
C THR A 3 -9.91 -15.15 -17.71
N LYS A 4 -9.68 -15.46 -18.99
CA LYS A 4 -8.49 -15.04 -19.74
C LYS A 4 -8.36 -13.51 -19.91
N THR A 5 -9.47 -12.79 -20.03
CA THR A 5 -9.44 -11.32 -20.20
C THR A 5 -9.08 -10.61 -18.90
N SER A 6 -9.54 -11.13 -17.76
CA SER A 6 -9.22 -10.59 -16.43
C SER A 6 -7.73 -10.77 -16.05
N HIS A 7 -7.13 -11.92 -16.36
CA HIS A 7 -5.68 -12.13 -16.15
C HIS A 7 -4.83 -11.14 -16.98
N LYS A 8 -5.25 -10.87 -18.22
CA LYS A 8 -4.58 -9.92 -19.12
C LYS A 8 -4.70 -8.49 -18.60
N LEU A 9 -5.89 -8.10 -18.13
CA LEU A 9 -6.14 -6.77 -17.58
C LEU A 9 -5.32 -6.50 -16.31
N ILE A 10 -5.20 -7.49 -15.43
CA ILE A 10 -4.47 -7.36 -14.16
C ILE A 10 -2.95 -7.35 -14.40
N ASN A 11 -2.43 -8.15 -15.33
CA ASN A 11 -1.03 -8.03 -15.75
C ASN A 11 -0.74 -6.67 -16.38
N ILE A 12 -1.64 -6.17 -17.23
CA ILE A 12 -1.50 -4.83 -17.82
C ILE A 12 -1.53 -3.76 -16.73
N LEU A 13 -2.47 -3.83 -15.78
CA LEU A 13 -2.56 -2.85 -14.69
C LEU A 13 -1.31 -2.86 -13.80
N THR A 14 -0.80 -4.05 -13.47
CA THR A 14 0.42 -4.22 -12.67
C THR A 14 1.63 -3.66 -13.41
N ILE A 15 1.80 -4.02 -14.69
CA ILE A 15 2.89 -3.53 -15.55
C ILE A 15 2.81 -2.02 -15.72
N VAL A 16 1.62 -1.47 -15.98
CA VAL A 16 1.39 -0.03 -16.12
C VAL A 16 1.75 0.70 -14.82
N THR A 17 1.33 0.18 -13.67
CA THR A 17 1.66 0.77 -12.36
C THR A 17 3.17 0.72 -12.11
N THR A 18 3.83 -0.41 -12.39
CA THR A 18 5.29 -0.54 -12.27
C THR A 18 6.04 0.41 -13.22
N ILE A 19 5.61 0.53 -14.48
CA ILE A 19 6.24 1.44 -15.45
C ILE A 19 6.09 2.90 -15.03
N ILE A 20 4.90 3.30 -14.56
CA ILE A 20 4.65 4.65 -14.06
C ILE A 20 5.59 4.97 -12.89
N LEU A 21 5.80 4.01 -11.98
CA LEU A 21 6.71 4.18 -10.85
C LEU A 21 8.18 4.31 -11.28
N VAL A 22 8.63 3.50 -12.23
CA VAL A 22 10.01 3.57 -12.75
C VAL A 22 10.26 4.89 -13.47
N LEU A 23 9.33 5.36 -14.30
CA LEU A 23 9.43 6.63 -15.02
C LEU A 23 9.44 7.83 -14.06
N LEU A 24 8.58 7.82 -13.04
CA LEU A 24 8.59 8.84 -11.98
C LEU A 24 9.90 8.84 -11.20
N SER A 25 10.43 7.65 -10.85
CA SER A 25 11.69 7.52 -10.14
C SER A 25 12.86 8.10 -10.95
N ILE A 26 12.93 7.82 -12.25
CA ILE A 26 13.96 8.36 -13.14
C ILE A 26 13.83 9.88 -13.27
N TYR A 27 12.60 10.39 -13.43
CA TYR A 27 12.33 11.82 -13.53
C TYR A 27 12.80 12.57 -12.28
N TRP A 28 12.57 12.02 -11.08
CA TRP A 28 13.02 12.64 -9.82
C TRP A 28 14.51 12.56 -9.57
N TYR A 29 15.13 11.45 -9.98
CA TYR A 29 16.59 11.34 -9.92
C TYR A 29 17.24 12.42 -10.78
N ARG A 30 16.68 12.70 -11.98
CA ARG A 30 17.16 13.79 -12.84
C ARG A 30 16.87 15.19 -12.30
N LEU A 31 15.85 15.35 -11.48
CA LEU A 31 15.52 16.64 -10.86
C LEU A 31 16.35 16.98 -9.62
N GLY A 32 17.14 16.03 -9.09
CA GLY A 32 18.01 16.27 -7.94
C GLY A 32 17.27 16.60 -6.65
N ILE A 33 15.96 16.32 -6.56
CA ILE A 33 15.11 16.65 -5.40
C ILE A 33 15.51 15.94 -4.10
N PHE A 34 16.30 14.86 -4.20
CA PHE A 34 16.86 14.17 -3.04
C PHE A 34 18.22 14.72 -2.56
N THR A 35 18.78 15.73 -3.25
CA THR A 35 20.11 16.27 -2.91
C THR A 35 20.08 17.46 -1.94
N SER A 36 18.92 18.11 -1.71
CA SER A 36 18.79 19.26 -0.81
C SER A 36 17.35 19.44 -0.32
N GLN A 37 17.17 19.55 0.99
CA GLN A 37 15.87 19.73 1.64
C GLN A 37 15.19 21.06 1.25
N GLU A 38 15.98 22.11 0.97
CA GLU A 38 15.49 23.40 0.50
C GLU A 38 14.97 23.36 -0.93
N LYS A 39 15.67 22.66 -1.85
CA LYS A 39 15.22 22.49 -3.24
C LYS A 39 13.93 21.68 -3.32
N MET A 40 13.80 20.66 -2.46
CA MET A 40 12.57 19.89 -2.35
C MET A 40 11.39 20.75 -1.88
N LYS A 41 11.58 21.57 -0.84
CA LYS A 41 10.55 22.49 -0.34
C LYS A 41 10.16 23.56 -1.36
N ALA A 42 11.12 24.17 -2.05
CA ALA A 42 10.85 25.17 -3.10
C ALA A 42 10.11 24.58 -4.30
N TYR A 43 10.42 23.33 -4.69
CA TYR A 43 9.74 22.62 -5.77
C TYR A 43 8.31 22.20 -5.37
N LEU A 44 8.12 21.77 -4.11
CA LEU A 44 6.80 21.46 -3.53
C LEU A 44 5.93 22.72 -3.38
N ALA A 45 6.52 23.87 -3.03
CA ALA A 45 5.80 25.13 -2.89
C ALA A 45 5.21 25.62 -4.22
N ASN A 46 5.89 25.38 -5.34
CA ASN A 46 5.42 25.76 -6.69
C ASN A 46 4.51 24.70 -7.35
N LYS A 47 4.48 23.46 -6.85
CA LYS A 47 3.65 22.37 -7.39
C LYS A 47 2.91 21.63 -6.28
N GLN A 48 2.01 22.34 -5.60
CA GLN A 48 1.21 21.86 -4.45
C GLN A 48 0.49 20.52 -4.68
N ILE A 49 0.15 20.17 -5.93
CA ILE A 49 -0.57 18.92 -6.27
C ILE A 49 0.36 17.71 -6.45
N ILE A 50 1.63 17.94 -6.85
CA ILE A 50 2.54 16.84 -7.20
C ILE A 50 3.05 16.12 -5.95
N GLY A 51 3.42 16.85 -4.90
CA GLY A 51 3.91 16.26 -3.65
C GLY A 51 2.96 15.22 -3.02
N PRO A 52 1.67 15.56 -2.83
CA PRO A 52 0.67 14.62 -2.34
C PRO A 52 0.51 13.38 -3.21
N LEU A 53 0.45 13.55 -4.53
CA LEU A 53 0.27 12.45 -5.47
C LEU A 53 1.43 11.44 -5.36
N ILE A 54 2.65 11.95 -5.25
CA ILE A 54 3.86 11.18 -5.05
C ILE A 54 3.82 10.39 -3.75
N PHE A 55 3.49 11.08 -2.66
CA PHE A 55 3.43 10.47 -1.35
C PHE A 55 2.37 9.37 -1.30
N THR A 56 1.19 9.60 -1.87
CA THR A 56 0.13 8.60 -2.00
C THR A 56 0.57 7.39 -2.84
N LEU A 57 1.33 7.59 -3.92
CA LEU A 57 1.89 6.48 -4.71
C LEU A 57 2.88 5.65 -3.89
N ILE A 58 3.77 6.30 -3.14
CA ILE A 58 4.70 5.60 -2.22
C ILE A 58 3.90 4.80 -1.19
N GLN A 59 2.83 5.38 -0.63
CA GLN A 59 1.93 4.69 0.30
C GLN A 59 1.29 3.44 -0.31
N ILE A 60 0.81 3.53 -1.56
CA ILE A 60 0.23 2.39 -2.27
C ILE A 60 1.27 1.28 -2.45
N ILE A 61 2.49 1.63 -2.88
CA ILE A 61 3.58 0.66 -3.09
C ILE A 61 3.92 -0.06 -1.80
N GLN A 62 4.15 0.66 -0.70
CA GLN A 62 4.56 0.00 0.54
C GLN A 62 3.48 -0.92 1.10
N VAL A 63 2.21 -0.66 0.81
CA VAL A 63 1.12 -1.53 1.25
C VAL A 63 1.09 -2.80 0.40
N VAL A 64 1.30 -2.68 -0.91
CA VAL A 64 1.36 -3.85 -1.81
C VAL A 64 2.65 -4.66 -1.59
N ILE A 65 3.77 -3.96 -1.35
CA ILE A 65 5.11 -4.52 -1.18
C ILE A 65 5.68 -3.97 0.14
N PRO A 66 5.52 -4.68 1.27
CA PRO A 66 5.88 -4.19 2.60
C PRO A 66 7.39 -4.23 2.86
N ILE A 67 8.18 -3.55 2.03
CA ILE A 67 9.63 -3.35 2.18
C ILE A 67 9.91 -2.21 3.15
N ILE A 68 9.08 -1.15 3.12
CA ILE A 68 9.25 0.04 3.95
C ILE A 68 8.42 -0.12 5.24
N PRO A 69 8.98 0.18 6.43
CA PRO A 69 8.20 0.18 7.65
C PRO A 69 7.10 1.25 7.57
N GLY A 70 5.83 0.82 7.65
CA GLY A 70 4.69 1.73 7.50
C GLY A 70 4.72 2.92 8.47
N GLY A 71 5.25 2.75 9.69
CA GLY A 71 5.40 3.85 10.65
C GLY A 71 6.26 5.01 10.16
N VAL A 72 7.32 4.73 9.40
CA VAL A 72 8.23 5.77 8.86
C VAL A 72 7.53 6.61 7.81
N SER A 73 6.78 5.96 6.92
CA SER A 73 6.02 6.65 5.88
C SER A 73 4.89 7.52 6.45
N LEU A 74 4.19 7.03 7.48
CA LEU A 74 3.14 7.75 8.20
C LEU A 74 3.68 9.04 8.80
N LEU A 75 4.80 8.95 9.52
CA LEU A 75 5.51 10.10 10.06
C LEU A 75 5.98 11.06 8.97
N GLY A 76 6.49 10.53 7.86
CA GLY A 76 6.87 11.33 6.69
C GLY A 76 5.70 12.17 6.17
N GLY A 77 4.52 11.57 6.02
CA GLY A 77 3.32 12.29 5.56
C GLY A 77 2.93 13.45 6.48
N VAL A 78 2.98 13.23 7.79
CA VAL A 78 2.68 14.28 8.79
C VAL A 78 3.74 15.38 8.79
N ILE A 79 5.03 15.03 8.65
CA ILE A 79 6.13 15.99 8.63
C ILE A 79 6.11 16.84 7.36
N PHE A 80 5.81 16.26 6.20
CA PHE A 80 5.86 16.95 4.92
C PHE A 80 4.58 17.71 4.57
N PHE A 81 3.40 17.19 4.94
CA PHE A 81 2.10 17.77 4.58
C PHE A 81 1.30 18.30 5.77
N GLY A 82 1.83 18.16 6.99
CA GLY A 82 1.11 18.49 8.22
C GLY A 82 0.17 17.36 8.67
N PRO A 83 -0.36 17.43 9.89
CA PRO A 83 -1.12 16.34 10.50
C PRO A 83 -2.41 15.99 9.74
N ILE A 84 -3.16 16.98 9.27
CA ILE A 84 -4.45 16.75 8.60
C ILE A 84 -4.26 16.18 7.20
N TRP A 85 -3.48 16.85 6.34
CA TRP A 85 -3.26 16.41 4.97
C TRP A 85 -2.37 15.17 4.89
N GLY A 86 -1.37 15.07 5.77
CA GLY A 86 -0.58 13.86 5.94
C GLY A 86 -1.46 12.67 6.30
N PHE A 87 -2.43 12.83 7.20
CA PHE A 87 -3.41 11.78 7.50
C PHE A 87 -4.25 11.39 6.28
N ILE A 88 -4.81 12.37 5.55
CA ILE A 88 -5.62 12.11 4.35
C ILE A 88 -4.83 11.32 3.31
N TYR A 89 -3.62 11.76 2.96
CA TYR A 89 -2.83 11.10 1.92
C TYR A 89 -2.34 9.72 2.34
N ASN A 90 -2.01 9.53 3.63
CA ASN A 90 -1.71 8.22 4.20
C ASN A 90 -2.91 7.29 4.10
N TYR A 91 -4.07 7.76 4.54
CA TYR A 91 -5.30 6.98 4.56
C TYR A 91 -5.71 6.55 3.15
N VAL A 92 -5.78 7.49 2.21
CA VAL A 92 -6.11 7.21 0.81
C VAL A 92 -5.14 6.23 0.19
N GLY A 93 -3.83 6.42 0.40
CA GLY A 93 -2.82 5.52 -0.12
C GLY A 93 -2.92 4.11 0.46
N ILE A 94 -3.19 3.99 1.76
CA ILE A 94 -3.38 2.69 2.43
C ILE A 94 -4.64 1.99 1.92
N CYS A 95 -5.76 2.70 1.79
CA CYS A 95 -6.99 2.14 1.26
C CYS A 95 -6.81 1.64 -0.17
N LEU A 96 -6.25 2.47 -1.06
CA LEU A 96 -6.01 2.09 -2.46
C LEU A 96 -5.02 0.93 -2.58
N GLY A 97 -3.91 0.98 -1.83
CA GLY A 97 -2.93 -0.11 -1.80
C GLY A 97 -3.53 -1.42 -1.30
N SER A 98 -4.40 -1.36 -0.28
CA SER A 98 -5.07 -2.55 0.28
C SER A 98 -6.06 -3.16 -0.69
N ILE A 99 -6.82 -2.32 -1.42
CA ILE A 99 -7.72 -2.79 -2.48
C ILE A 99 -6.91 -3.51 -3.56
N ILE A 100 -5.82 -2.90 -4.03
CA ILE A 100 -4.93 -3.50 -5.05
C ILE A 100 -4.36 -4.82 -4.53
N LEU A 101 -3.79 -4.83 -3.32
CA LEU A 101 -3.23 -6.03 -2.69
C LEU A 101 -4.26 -7.14 -2.55
N PHE A 102 -5.48 -6.82 -2.14
CA PHE A 102 -6.58 -7.78 -2.03
C PHE A 102 -6.94 -8.41 -3.38
N PHE A 103 -7.05 -7.59 -4.44
CA PHE A 103 -7.31 -8.11 -5.78
C PHE A 103 -6.16 -8.97 -6.30
N LEU A 104 -4.90 -8.57 -6.08
CA LEU A 104 -3.73 -9.36 -6.43
C LEU A 104 -3.73 -10.70 -5.67
N ALA A 105 -3.95 -10.69 -4.36
CA ALA A 105 -4.00 -11.91 -3.54
C ALA A 105 -5.17 -12.83 -3.94
N ARG A 106 -6.35 -12.28 -4.23
CA ARG A 106 -7.52 -13.06 -4.67
C ARG A 106 -7.33 -13.66 -6.05
N HIS A 107 -6.61 -12.98 -6.94
CA HIS A 107 -6.47 -13.39 -8.33
C HIS A 107 -5.27 -14.33 -8.55
N TYR A 108 -4.12 -14.02 -7.97
CA TYR A 108 -2.89 -14.83 -8.12
C TYR A 108 -2.75 -15.90 -7.03
N GLY A 109 -3.48 -15.80 -5.92
CA GLY A 109 -3.55 -16.84 -4.89
C GLY A 109 -2.23 -17.09 -4.17
N ARG A 110 -2.00 -18.36 -3.79
CA ARG A 110 -0.85 -18.81 -2.98
C ARG A 110 0.51 -18.36 -3.53
N PRO A 111 0.84 -18.48 -4.83
CA PRO A 111 2.14 -18.07 -5.36
C PRO A 111 2.49 -16.62 -5.06
N PHE A 112 1.55 -15.68 -5.23
CA PHE A 112 1.80 -14.26 -4.96
C PHE A 112 2.02 -13.99 -3.47
N ILE A 113 1.22 -14.62 -2.61
CA ILE A 113 1.35 -14.46 -1.16
C ILE A 113 2.71 -14.97 -0.68
N LEU A 114 3.20 -16.10 -1.22
CA LEU A 114 4.52 -16.65 -0.88
C LEU A 114 5.71 -15.80 -1.32
N HIS A 115 5.52 -14.86 -2.26
CA HIS A 115 6.56 -13.87 -2.61
C HIS A 115 6.59 -12.70 -1.62
N LEU A 116 5.48 -12.42 -0.93
CA LEU A 116 5.37 -11.32 0.05
C LEU A 116 5.64 -11.77 1.48
N VAL A 117 5.30 -13.02 1.82
CA VAL A 117 5.47 -13.57 3.16
C VAL A 117 6.11 -14.95 3.10
N SER A 118 6.86 -15.30 4.15
CA SER A 118 7.49 -16.62 4.23
C SER A 118 6.47 -17.77 4.19
N GLU A 119 6.87 -18.92 3.65
CA GLU A 119 6.01 -20.10 3.59
C GLU A 119 5.54 -20.57 4.97
N LYS A 120 6.39 -20.42 6.00
CA LYS A 120 6.02 -20.67 7.41
C LYS A 120 4.88 -19.76 7.88
N THR A 121 4.95 -18.47 7.53
CA THR A 121 3.90 -17.49 7.85
C THR A 121 2.61 -17.86 7.14
N TYR A 122 2.68 -18.12 5.83
CA TYR A 122 1.53 -18.53 5.03
C TYR A 122 0.83 -19.77 5.60
N GLU A 123 1.57 -20.85 5.88
CA GLU A 123 1.01 -22.07 6.45
C GLU A 123 0.37 -21.86 7.83
N LYS A 124 1.01 -21.07 8.71
CA LYS A 124 0.47 -20.75 10.03
C LYS A 124 -0.90 -20.08 9.91
N TYR A 125 -1.02 -19.09 9.02
CA TYR A 125 -2.28 -18.40 8.78
C TYR A 125 -3.32 -19.31 8.14
N MET A 126 -2.95 -20.13 7.15
CA MET A 126 -3.87 -21.10 6.52
C MET A 126 -4.38 -22.16 7.52
N LYS A 127 -3.51 -22.69 8.39
CA LYS A 127 -3.91 -23.61 9.47
C LYS A 127 -4.82 -22.94 10.49
N TRP A 128 -4.62 -21.66 10.76
CA TRP A 128 -5.47 -20.89 11.67
C TRP A 128 -6.86 -20.59 11.06
N THR A 129 -6.93 -20.18 9.79
CA THR A 129 -8.22 -19.96 9.09
C THR A 129 -8.97 -21.25 8.79
N ALA A 130 -8.29 -22.38 8.60
CA ALA A 130 -8.94 -23.69 8.50
C ALA A 130 -9.68 -24.08 9.80
N ASN A 131 -9.31 -23.51 10.95
CA ASN A 131 -9.94 -23.77 12.23
C ASN A 131 -11.08 -22.78 12.50
N GLN A 132 -12.20 -22.98 11.79
CA GLN A 132 -13.42 -22.15 11.79
C GLN A 132 -13.91 -21.72 13.19
N LYS A 133 -13.77 -22.58 14.21
CA LYS A 133 -14.17 -22.25 15.60
C LYS A 133 -13.32 -21.14 16.22
N LYS A 134 -12.00 -21.13 16.01
CA LYS A 134 -11.10 -20.09 16.54
C LYS A 134 -11.26 -18.78 15.79
N PHE A 135 -11.49 -18.85 14.47
CA PHE A 135 -11.76 -17.69 13.63
C PHE A 135 -13.06 -16.99 14.04
N ASN A 136 -14.17 -17.75 14.17
CA ASN A 136 -15.46 -17.18 14.57
C ASN A 136 -15.44 -16.58 15.98
N TRP A 137 -14.72 -17.20 16.92
CA TRP A 137 -14.59 -16.67 18.27
C TRP A 137 -13.76 -15.38 18.30
N PHE A 138 -12.66 -15.29 17.54
CA PHE A 138 -11.89 -14.05 17.39
C PHE A 138 -12.75 -12.94 16.75
N PHE A 139 -13.51 -13.25 15.70
CA PHE A 139 -14.39 -12.29 15.04
C PHE A 139 -15.50 -11.79 15.99
N ALA A 140 -16.11 -12.69 16.77
CA ALA A 140 -17.09 -12.34 17.79
C ALA A 140 -16.49 -11.43 18.87
N LEU A 141 -15.25 -11.71 19.29
CA LEU A 141 -14.53 -10.89 20.27
C LEU A 141 -14.21 -9.49 19.72
N CYS A 142 -13.78 -9.39 18.46
CA CYS A 142 -13.57 -8.09 17.81
C CYS A 142 -14.86 -7.26 17.76
N ILE A 143 -16.00 -7.88 17.41
CA ILE A 143 -17.31 -7.20 17.37
C ILE A 143 -17.73 -6.74 18.77
N ILE A 144 -17.61 -7.62 19.78
CA ILE A 144 -17.96 -7.29 21.17
C ILE A 144 -17.05 -6.19 21.73
N CYS A 145 -15.74 -6.27 21.47
CA CYS A 145 -14.78 -5.26 21.91
C CYS A 145 -15.08 -3.90 21.27
N LEU A 146 -15.40 -3.86 19.97
CA LEU A 146 -15.78 -2.61 19.29
C LEU A 146 -17.03 -1.98 19.90
N LEU A 147 -18.01 -2.81 20.29
CA LEU A 147 -19.25 -2.37 20.94
C LEU A 147 -19.05 -1.90 22.38
N TYR A 148 -18.06 -2.44 23.10
CA TYR A 148 -17.79 -2.11 24.50
C TYR A 148 -16.84 -0.92 24.69
N THR A 149 -16.18 -0.48 23.61
CA THR A 149 -15.25 0.67 23.62
C THR A 149 -15.88 1.95 23.04
N SER A 150 -17.19 1.93 22.74
CA SER A 150 -18.01 3.10 22.35
C SER A 150 -18.93 3.49 23.50
#